data_AF-A0A699WEH3-F1
#
_entry.id   AF-A0A699WEH3-F1
#
_cell.length_a   1.000
_cell.length_b   1.000
_cell.length_c   1.000
_cell.angle_alpha   90.00
_cell.angle_beta   90.00
_cell.angle_gamma   90.00
#
_symmetry.space_group_name_H-M   'P 1'
#
loop_
_entity.id
_entity.type
_entity.pdbx_description
1 polymer ?
#
loop_
_entity_poly.entity_id
_entity_poly.type
_entity_poly.pdbx_seq_one_letter_code
_entity_poly.pdbx_strand_id
1 'polypeptide(L)'
;MDNSTKLGMSPQQAVAQVFGLYETRGHADYIGEPVSQLEHMWQAAALAEAAGADEEVVLAAFFHDLGHLCAPDLAEADSMAGFGAVNHEKLGA
;
A
#
# COMPACT_ATOMS: atom_id res chain seq x y z
N MET A 1 3.65 -37.73 12.31
CA MET A 1 2.85 -36.57 11.87
C MET A 1 3.70 -35.36 12.19
N ASP A 2 4.27 -34.77 11.16
CA ASP A 2 5.18 -33.61 11.24
C ASP A 2 4.42 -32.38 11.77
N ASN A 3 5.00 -31.73 12.79
CA ASN A 3 4.45 -30.53 13.44
C ASN A 3 5.12 -29.24 12.94
N SER A 4 5.60 -29.24 11.70
CA SER A 4 6.33 -28.11 11.09
C SER A 4 5.43 -27.30 10.16
N THR A 5 4.34 -26.70 10.64
CA THR A 5 3.71 -25.58 9.90
C THR A 5 2.81 -24.73 10.78
N LYS A 6 3.39 -23.71 11.42
CA LYS A 6 2.84 -22.35 11.59
C LYS A 6 3.86 -21.51 12.38
N LEU A 7 5.04 -21.29 11.79
CA LEU A 7 5.80 -20.10 12.17
C LEU A 7 5.07 -18.93 11.51
N GLY A 8 4.30 -18.18 12.30
CA GLY A 8 3.82 -16.86 11.87
C GLY A 8 5.02 -15.96 11.57
N MET A 9 4.88 -15.11 10.58
CA MET A 9 5.89 -14.12 10.22
C MET A 9 6.20 -13.22 11.42
N SER A 10 7.48 -12.96 11.70
CA SER A 10 7.84 -11.97 12.71
C SER A 10 7.50 -10.55 12.24
N PRO A 11 7.31 -9.58 13.15
CA PRO A 11 7.08 -8.20 12.76
C PRO A 11 8.19 -7.65 11.84
N GLN A 12 9.45 -8.00 12.08
CA GLN A 12 10.58 -7.57 11.25
C GLN A 12 10.51 -8.17 9.84
N GLN A 13 10.08 -9.43 9.73
CA GLN A 13 9.87 -10.06 8.42
C GLN A 13 8.70 -9.42 7.67
N ALA A 14 7.62 -9.05 8.37
CA ALA A 14 6.49 -8.35 7.75
C ALA A 14 6.89 -6.97 7.23
N VAL A 15 7.60 -6.20 8.06
CA VAL A 15 8.14 -4.90 7.67
C VAL A 15 9.07 -5.04 6.46
N ALA A 16 10.00 -6.01 6.47
CA ALA A 16 10.90 -6.23 5.34
C ALA A 16 10.15 -6.59 4.04
N GLN A 17 9.05 -7.35 4.12
CA GLN A 17 8.22 -7.64 2.95
C GLN A 17 7.52 -6.40 2.42
N VAL A 18 6.97 -5.56 3.30
CA VAL A 18 6.33 -4.30 2.92
C VAL A 18 7.33 -3.37 2.23
N PHE A 19 8.53 -3.20 2.78
CA PHE A 19 9.58 -2.41 2.11
C PHE A 19 10.00 -3.00 0.76
N GLY A 20 10.10 -4.33 0.65
CA GLY A 20 10.36 -4.99 -0.63
C GLY A 20 9.28 -4.73 -1.68
N LEU A 21 8.02 -4.57 -1.28
CA LEU A 21 6.94 -4.17 -2.20
C LEU A 21 7.14 -2.74 -2.71
N TYR A 22 7.47 -1.79 -1.83
CA TYR A 22 7.76 -0.41 -2.23
C TYR A 22 8.96 -0.32 -3.18
N GLU A 23 10.06 -1.04 -2.91
CA GLU A 23 11.24 -1.03 -3.76
C GLU A 23 10.97 -1.60 -5.15
N THR A 24 10.14 -2.65 -5.23
CA THR A 24 9.90 -3.37 -6.49
C THR A 24 8.75 -2.79 -7.31
N ARG A 25 7.76 -2.17 -6.66
CA ARG A 25 6.49 -1.77 -7.28
C ARG A 25 6.07 -0.33 -6.98
N GLY A 26 6.69 0.32 -6.00
CA GLY A 26 6.32 1.68 -5.58
C GLY A 26 6.54 2.76 -6.64
N HIS A 27 7.40 2.49 -7.63
CA HIS A 27 7.67 3.39 -8.76
C HIS A 27 6.64 3.30 -9.90
N ALA A 28 5.66 2.40 -9.82
CA ALA A 28 4.60 2.31 -10.83
C ALA A 28 3.66 3.53 -10.77
N ASP A 29 3.09 3.90 -11.91
CA ASP A 29 2.13 4.99 -12.02
C ASP A 29 0.94 4.77 -11.08
N TYR A 30 0.53 5.83 -10.39
CA TYR A 30 -0.69 5.83 -9.58
C TYR A 30 -1.90 6.12 -10.48
N ILE A 31 -2.45 5.06 -11.10
CA ILE A 31 -3.75 5.06 -11.82
C ILE A 31 -3.98 6.32 -12.70
N GLY A 32 -3.00 6.68 -13.53
CA GLY A 32 -3.13 7.80 -14.47
C GLY A 32 -2.82 9.20 -13.91
N GLU A 33 -2.48 9.31 -12.63
CA GLU A 33 -1.96 10.54 -12.02
C GLU A 33 -0.43 10.66 -12.25
N PRO A 34 0.12 11.89 -12.33
CA PRO A 34 1.54 12.12 -12.58
C PRO A 34 2.41 11.92 -11.33
N VAL A 35 2.11 10.90 -10.54
CA VAL A 35 2.84 10.49 -9.34
C VAL A 35 2.89 8.96 -9.29
N SER A 36 3.93 8.43 -8.67
CA SER A 36 4.05 7.01 -8.39
C SER A 36 3.21 6.60 -7.17
N GLN A 37 2.90 5.30 -7.07
CA GLN A 37 2.22 4.71 -5.91
C GLN A 37 2.86 5.13 -4.58
N LEU A 38 4.20 5.08 -4.50
CA LEU A 38 4.94 5.49 -3.31
C LEU A 38 4.81 6.99 -3.02
N GLU A 39 4.87 7.83 -4.06
CA GLU A 39 4.74 9.29 -3.88
C GLU A 39 3.37 9.68 -3.35
N HIS A 40 2.30 9.06 -3.85
CA HIS A 40 0.93 9.29 -3.37
C HIS A 40 0.79 8.93 -1.87
N MET A 41 1.19 7.71 -1.50
CA MET A 41 1.18 7.24 -0.11
C MET A 41 2.04 8.11 0.82
N TRP A 42 3.21 8.55 0.35
CA TRP A 42 4.08 9.46 1.09
C TRP A 42 3.44 10.84 1.30
N GLN A 43 2.84 11.41 0.26
CA GLN A 43 2.19 12.72 0.34
C GLN A 43 1.00 12.69 1.30
N ALA A 44 0.20 11.61 1.30
CA ALA A 44 -0.88 11.41 2.26
C ALA A 44 -0.38 11.41 3.71
N ALA A 45 0.69 10.66 3.99
CA ALA A 45 1.33 10.63 5.31
C ALA A 45 1.88 12.00 5.73
N ALA A 46 2.56 12.70 4.82
CA ALA A 46 3.11 14.03 5.08
C ALA A 46 2.03 15.07 5.39
N LEU A 47 0.86 14.98 4.75
CA LEU A 47 -0.29 15.84 5.05
C LEU A 47 -0.90 15.51 6.42
N ALA A 48 -0.99 14.23 6.79
CA ALA A 48 -1.46 13.82 8.12
C ALA A 48 -0.52 14.33 9.23
N GLU A 49 0.79 14.22 9.03
CA GLU A 49 1.81 14.75 9.94
C GLU A 49 1.69 16.28 10.07
N ALA A 50 1.56 16.98 8.94
CA ALA A 50 1.41 18.44 8.92
C ALA A 50 0.10 18.93 9.58
N ALA A 51 -0.94 18.09 9.59
CA ALA A 51 -2.19 18.34 10.31
C ALA A 51 -2.10 18.09 11.83
N GLY A 52 -0.96 17.59 12.32
CA GLY A 52 -0.76 17.25 13.73
C GLY A 52 -1.50 15.98 14.16
N ALA A 53 -1.72 15.04 13.23
CA ALA A 53 -2.34 13.76 13.53
C ALA A 53 -1.39 12.86 14.34
N ASP A 54 -1.96 11.91 15.08
CA ASP A 54 -1.19 10.92 15.84
C ASP A 54 -0.41 9.98 14.92
N GLU A 55 0.66 9.35 15.44
CA GLU A 55 1.56 8.49 14.67
C GLU A 55 0.81 7.35 13.98
N GLU A 56 -0.20 6.77 14.63
CA GLU A 56 -1.04 5.73 14.05
C GLU A 56 -1.80 6.20 12.81
N VAL A 57 -2.23 7.47 12.78
CA VAL A 57 -2.92 8.07 11.63
C VAL A 57 -1.94 8.37 10.49
N VAL A 58 -0.74 8.83 10.83
CA VAL A 58 0.33 9.04 9.83
C VAL A 58 0.71 7.71 9.17
N LEU A 59 0.90 6.66 9.96
CA LEU A 59 1.18 5.32 9.44
C LEU A 59 -0.01 4.77 8.63
N ALA A 60 -1.23 4.96 9.10
CA ALA A 60 -2.43 4.55 8.36
C ALA A 60 -2.49 5.24 6.99
N ALA A 61 -2.26 6.56 6.93
CA ALA A 61 -2.22 7.31 5.67
C ALA A 61 -1.08 6.84 4.74
N PHE A 62 0.07 6.45 5.30
CA PHE A 62 1.17 5.90 4.49
C PHE A 62 0.82 4.53 3.90
N PHE A 63 0.15 3.65 4.65
CA PHE A 63 -0.15 2.28 4.20
C PHE A 63 -1.50 2.11 3.52
N HIS A 64 -2.26 3.20 3.38
CA HIS A 64 -3.65 3.21 2.96
C HIS A 64 -3.82 2.39 1.66
N ASP A 65 -3.08 2.77 0.63
CA ASP A 65 -3.12 2.16 -0.71
C ASP A 65 -2.14 0.98 -0.93
N LEU A 66 -1.57 0.37 0.12
CA LEU A 66 -0.59 -0.73 0.00
C LEU A 66 -1.13 -1.94 -0.80
N GLY A 67 -2.45 -2.10 -0.86
CA GLY A 67 -3.14 -3.11 -1.66
C GLY A 67 -2.74 -3.12 -3.13
N HIS A 68 -2.53 -1.95 -3.73
CA HIS A 68 -2.09 -1.81 -5.13
C HIS A 68 -0.73 -2.46 -5.37
N LEU A 69 0.17 -2.41 -4.38
CA LEU A 69 1.47 -3.07 -4.46
C LEU A 69 1.36 -4.58 -4.26
N CYS A 70 0.41 -5.07 -3.47
CA CYS A 70 0.25 -6.50 -3.20
C CYS A 70 -0.33 -7.27 -4.40
N ALA A 71 -1.30 -6.69 -5.09
CA ALA A 71 -2.06 -7.36 -6.15
C ALA A 71 -2.30 -6.45 -7.38
N PRO A 72 -1.26 -6.15 -8.17
CA PRO A 72 -1.35 -5.23 -9.30
C PRO A 72 -2.38 -5.68 -10.35
N ASP A 73 -2.48 -6.99 -10.60
CA ASP A 73 -3.41 -7.56 -11.58
C ASP A 73 -4.90 -7.43 -11.18
N LEU A 74 -5.18 -7.27 -9.88
CA LEU A 74 -6.54 -7.06 -9.38
C LEU A 74 -6.93 -5.57 -9.45
N ALA A 75 -5.97 -4.67 -9.31
CA ALA A 75 -6.18 -3.22 -9.44
C ALA A 75 -6.44 -2.80 -10.90
N GLU A 76 -5.78 -3.44 -11.86
CA GLU A 76 -6.00 -3.23 -13.31
C GLU A 76 -7.37 -3.71 -13.79
N ALA A 77 -7.84 -4.88 -13.29
CA ALA A 77 -9.12 -5.47 -13.68
C ALA A 77 -10.34 -4.63 -13.26
N ASP A 78 -10.16 -3.79 -12.23
CA ASP A 78 -11.19 -2.92 -11.67
C ASP A 78 -10.92 -1.43 -12.00
N SER A 79 -9.97 -1.08 -12.87
CA SER A 79 -9.74 0.33 -13.26
C SER A 79 -10.98 0.93 -13.93
N MET A 80 -11.56 1.98 -13.34
CA MET A 80 -12.65 2.80 -13.90
C MET A 80 -12.15 3.66 -15.07
N ALA A 81 -11.54 3.04 -16.08
CA ALA A 81 -11.04 3.71 -17.28
C ALA A 81 -10.22 4.98 -16.99
N GLY A 82 -9.37 4.94 -15.95
CA GLY A 82 -8.52 6.08 -15.55
C GLY A 82 -9.13 7.04 -14.53
N PHE A 83 -10.23 6.68 -13.85
CA PHE A 83 -10.82 7.46 -12.73
C PHE A 83 -10.65 6.80 -11.35
N GLY A 84 -9.70 5.87 -11.20
CA GLY A 84 -9.48 5.07 -9.98
C GLY A 84 -9.92 3.61 -10.12
N ALA A 85 -9.57 2.74 -9.17
CA ALA A 85 -10.00 1.34 -9.16
C ALA A 85 -11.36 1.17 -8.46
N VAL A 86 -12.28 0.40 -9.06
CA VAL A 86 -13.47 -0.16 -8.42
C VAL A 86 -13.00 -0.93 -7.20
N ASN A 87 -13.60 -0.68 -6.03
CA ASN A 87 -13.21 -1.25 -4.74
C ASN A 87 -11.88 -0.75 -4.14
N HIS A 88 -11.53 0.53 -4.31
CA HIS A 88 -10.50 1.21 -3.49
C HIS A 88 -10.63 0.88 -1.98
N GLU A 89 -11.86 0.81 -1.48
CA GLU A 89 -12.18 0.47 -0.09
C GLU A 89 -11.88 -0.98 0.34
N LYS A 90 -11.64 -1.90 -0.60
CA LYS A 90 -11.54 -3.35 -0.32
C LYS A 90 -10.12 -3.89 -0.44
N LEU A 91 -9.27 -3.24 -1.22
CA LEU A 91 -7.85 -3.59 -1.37
C LEU A 91 -6.96 -2.87 -0.34
N GLY A 92 -7.49 -1.83 0.29
CA GLY A 92 -6.77 -0.92 1.17
C GLY A 92 -7.09 0.47 0.64
N ALA A 93 -7.92 1.19 1.41
CA ALA A 93 -8.03 2.63 1.27
C ALA A 93 -6.78 3.17 1.88
#